data_AF-A0AAV0AL40-F1
#
_entry.id   AF-A0AAV0AL40-F1
#
_cell.length_a   1.000
_cell.length_b   1.000
_cell.length_c   1.000
_cell.angle_alpha   90.00
_cell.angle_beta   90.00
_cell.angle_gamma   90.00
#
_symmetry.space_group_name_H-M   'P 1'
#
loop_
_entity.id
_entity.type
_entity.pdbx_description
1 polymer ?
#
loop_
_entity_poly.entity_id
_entity_poly.type
_entity_poly.pdbx_seq_one_letter_code
_entity_poly.pdbx_strand_id
1 'polypeptide(L)' 'AFRLDPQVWGVNVQPYSGSTANFATFTALIEPQDQIMGLGLPDGGHLTHGFYTAKQK' A
#
# COMPACT_ATOMS: atom_id res chain seq x y z
N ALA A 1 15.42 11.82 10.68
CA ALA A 1 13.98 11.53 10.48
C ALA A 1 13.60 10.15 11.02
N PHE A 2 14.30 9.06 10.69
CA PHE A 2 13.92 7.72 11.18
C PHE A 2 15.06 6.88 11.81
N ARG A 3 16.30 7.38 11.84
CA ARG A 3 17.47 6.73 12.46
C ARG A 3 17.64 5.25 12.02
N LEU A 4 17.59 5.02 10.72
CA LEU A 4 17.70 3.68 10.13
C LEU A 4 19.15 3.38 9.75
N ASP A 5 19.54 2.12 9.89
CA ASP A 5 20.83 1.60 9.40
C ASP A 5 20.77 1.45 7.86
N PRO A 6 21.66 2.13 7.11
CA PRO A 6 21.67 2.06 5.65
C PRO A 6 22.07 0.69 5.08
N GLN A 7 22.69 -0.20 5.87
CA GLN A 7 22.99 -1.57 5.43
C GLN A 7 21.75 -2.48 5.46
N VAL A 8 20.74 -2.11 6.25
CA VAL A 8 19.49 -2.87 6.43
C VAL A 8 18.33 -2.25 5.64
N TRP A 9 18.30 -0.93 5.51
CA TRP A 9 17.16 -0.20 4.94
C TRP A 9 17.52 0.59 3.69
N GLY A 10 16.81 0.32 2.60
CA GLY A 10 16.75 1.17 1.42
C GLY A 10 15.53 2.10 1.43
N VAL A 11 15.54 3.13 0.57
CA VAL A 11 14.39 4.02 0.38
C VAL A 11 14.20 4.35 -1.11
N ASN A 12 12.96 4.34 -1.56
CA ASN A 12 12.56 4.86 -2.87
C ASN A 12 11.78 6.16 -2.68
N VAL A 13 12.30 7.27 -3.20
CA VAL A 13 11.72 8.63 -3.06
C VAL A 13 11.00 9.12 -4.31
N GLN A 14 10.80 8.25 -5.30
CA GLN A 14 10.20 8.58 -6.59
C GLN A 14 8.66 8.50 -6.67
N PRO A 15 7.92 7.77 -5.81
CA PRO A 15 6.46 7.72 -5.95
C PRO A 15 5.83 9.12 -5.90
N TYR A 16 4.99 9.42 -6.89
CA TYR A 16 4.37 10.74 -7.06
C TYR A 16 3.41 11.14 -5.92
N SER A 17 2.89 10.16 -5.19
CA SER A 17 1.96 10.33 -4.07
C SER A 17 1.96 9.08 -3.17
N GLY A 18 1.33 9.19 -1.99
CA GLY A 18 1.14 8.04 -1.09
C GLY A 18 0.32 6.91 -1.74
N SER A 19 -0.70 7.25 -2.53
CA SER A 19 -1.52 6.25 -3.22
C SER A 19 -0.72 5.44 -4.24
N THR A 20 0.12 6.11 -5.03
CA THR A 20 1.02 5.44 -5.99
C THR A 20 2.13 4.66 -5.30
N ALA A 21 2.56 5.08 -4.10
CA ALA A 21 3.55 4.33 -3.30
C ALA A 21 2.97 2.97 -2.86
N ASN A 22 1.76 2.96 -2.29
CA ASN A 22 1.10 1.71 -1.88
C ASN A 22 0.88 0.75 -3.07
N PHE A 23 0.41 1.28 -4.20
CA PHE A 23 0.18 0.47 -5.39
C PHE A 23 1.48 -0.12 -5.97
N ALA A 24 2.58 0.63 -5.95
CA ALA A 24 3.89 0.14 -6.35
C ALA A 24 4.40 -0.96 -5.41
N THR A 25 4.18 -0.84 -4.10
CA THR A 25 4.52 -1.89 -3.12
C THR A 25 3.74 -3.18 -3.38
N PHE A 26 2.44 -3.10 -3.69
CA PHE A 26 1.66 -4.29 -4.04
C PHE A 26 2.17 -4.94 -5.33
N THR A 27 2.35 -4.16 -6.38
CA THR A 27 2.88 -4.66 -7.66
C THR A 27 4.26 -5.34 -7.51
N ALA A 28 5.07 -4.93 -6.52
CA ALA A 28 6.39 -5.48 -6.29
C ALA A 28 6.40 -6.76 -5.44
N LEU A 29 5.42 -6.98 -4.58
CA LEU A 29 5.46 -8.03 -3.54
C LEU A 29 4.39 -9.11 -3.71
N ILE A 30 3.32 -8.83 -4.43
CA ILE A 30 2.19 -9.76 -4.59
C ILE A 30 1.78 -9.85 -6.06
N GLU A 31 1.19 -10.99 -6.42
CA GLU A 31 0.65 -11.20 -7.76
C GLU A 31 -0.79 -10.70 -7.87
N PRO A 32 -1.29 -10.40 -9.09
CA PRO A 32 -2.71 -10.12 -9.28
C PRO A 32 -3.57 -11.23 -8.68
N GLN A 33 -4.61 -10.85 -7.92
CA GLN A 33 -5.53 -11.74 -7.19
C GLN A 33 -5.03 -12.30 -5.85
N ASP A 34 -3.78 -12.03 -5.47
CA ASP A 34 -3.34 -12.31 -4.10
C ASP A 34 -4.14 -11.51 -3.06
N GLN A 35 -4.28 -12.09 -1.88
CA GLN A 35 -5.08 -11.52 -0.81
C GLN A 35 -4.30 -10.48 -0.01
N ILE A 36 -4.91 -9.31 0.18
CA ILE A 36 -4.43 -8.27 1.10
C ILE A 36 -5.44 -8.07 2.23
N MET A 37 -4.96 -7.66 3.39
CA MET A 37 -5.79 -7.29 4.53
C MET A 37 -5.38 -5.91 5.03
N GLY A 38 -6.36 -5.02 5.16
CA GLY A 38 -6.18 -3.66 5.63
C GLY A 38 -7.32 -3.23 6.54
N LEU A 39 -7.12 -2.13 7.27
CA LEU A 39 -8.16 -1.53 8.11
C LEU A 39 -9.34 -1.07 7.24
N GLY A 40 -10.56 -1.35 7.67
CA GLY A 40 -11.78 -0.96 6.96
C GLY A 40 -11.91 0.57 6.84
N LEU A 41 -12.39 1.05 5.69
CA LEU A 41 -12.59 2.50 5.46
C LEU A 41 -13.47 3.17 6.53
N PRO A 42 -14.60 2.58 6.97
CA PRO A 42 -15.42 3.16 8.05
C PRO A 42 -14.71 3.22 9.41
N ASP A 43 -13.72 2.34 9.61
CA ASP A 43 -12.94 2.22 10.85
C ASP A 43 -11.67 3.11 10.84
N GLY A 44 -11.53 3.98 9.83
CA GLY A 44 -10.37 4.87 9.68
C GLY A 44 -9.28 4.35 8.74
N GLY A 45 -9.55 3.30 7.98
CA GLY A 45 -8.70 2.84 6.90
C GLY A 45 -8.58 3.85 5.74
N HIS A 46 -7.71 3.54 4.77
CA HIS A 46 -7.54 4.36 3.56
C HIS A 46 -8.00 3.60 2.32
N LEU A 47 -8.48 4.32 1.31
CA LEU A 47 -9.01 3.75 0.05
C LEU A 47 -8.02 2.78 -0.61
N THR A 48 -6.72 3.06 -0.50
CA THR A 48 -5.64 2.27 -1.11
C THR A 48 -5.24 1.05 -0.31
N HIS A 49 -5.93 0.71 0.78
CA HIS A 49 -5.72 -0.53 1.54
C HIS A 49 -6.70 -1.64 1.14
N GLY A 50 -7.41 -1.49 0.01
CA GLY A 50 -8.35 -2.49 -0.49
C GLY A 50 -9.81 -2.20 -0.12
N PHE A 51 -10.29 -0.99 -0.42
CA PHE A 51 -11.71 -0.67 -0.22
C PHE A 51 -12.56 -1.17 -1.39
N TYR A 52 -13.57 -1.99 -1.06
CA TYR A 52 -14.55 -2.49 -2.02
C TYR A 52 -15.93 -1.91 -1.69
N THR A 53 -16.68 -1.50 -2.72
CA THR A 53 -18.10 -1.19 -2.57
C THR A 53 -18.93 -2.38 -3.03
N ALA A 54 -20.06 -2.65 -2.38
CA ALA A 54 -20.96 -3.76 -2.71
C ALA A 54 -21.56 -3.70 -4.13
N LYS A 55 -21.33 -2.60 -4.88
CA LYS A 55 -21.54 -2.56 -6.32
C LYS A 55 -20.33 -3.14 -7.04
N GLN A 56 -20.18 -4.46 -7.00
CA GLN A 56 -19.51 -5.16 -8.10
C GLN A 56 -20.58 -5.48 -9.15
N LYS A 57 -20.37 -5.00 -10.37
CA LYS A 57 -21.08 -5.52 -11.56
C LYS A 57 -20.46 -6.86 -11.95
#